data_AF-A0A1D2ACL7-F1
#
_entry.id   AF-A0A1D2ACL7-F1
#
_cell.length_a   1.000
_cell.length_b   1.000
_cell.length_c   1.000
_cell.angle_alpha   90.00
_cell.angle_beta   90.00
_cell.angle_gamma   90.00
#
_symmetry.space_group_name_H-M   'P 1'
#
loop_
_entity.id
_entity.type
_entity.pdbx_description
1 polymer ?
#
loop_
_entity_poly.entity_id
_entity_poly.type
_entity_poly.pdbx_seq_one_letter_code
_entity_poly.pdbx_strand_id
1 'polypeptide(L)'
;SDHGCVDSYRLTVTSCRVIWQGEGRCGHPASPMAASKRGANGVAKEGEAGPATCKDTDEKEGPSLRSEWSSVLVLVVLYALQGVPLGLSMGSMPFLMQARMSYTAIGIFSFAAYPYSFKLLWSPVVDASALPGLGRRKSWIVPLQLLSGAVMLLGGAHAQARLDAGDALGVTLAFFALVLLAATQDVAVDGWALELLSPRNVGWASTCQTVGMNVGYFLSFTVFLALSDPDFCNARLRAPDQASDGGIVTLAGYLRFWGWAYLVLTLAIAALKKEGGRPRPAPAVDNEIFGEGAALCLNHAEPDGHAALHAVPLAAECGAAARHDVEAEHSAAAPTVSQAYWQLLRVINLPAVKRLAVVLIVCRLGMLPAEAAAALKLLEKGVSKEALAALVLLEFPMEMVSAMVAGRWAASGRPFHPWLLGYKVRLVLAALSTAAVYLFPSGAQSLTDAPVAFAAVAALGVATSFCSTLMFTAMGSFYNIISDPSMGGAYLTLLNTIANIGITVPKFFVFA
;
A
#
# COMPACT_ATOMS: atom_id res chain seq x y z
N SER A 1 -16.23 -58.50 33.73
CA SER A 1 -17.21 -58.61 32.64
C SER A 1 -17.46 -57.18 32.13
N ASP A 2 -16.52 -56.55 31.44
CA ASP A 2 -16.10 -56.72 30.04
C ASP A 2 -16.97 -55.92 29.05
N HIS A 3 -16.25 -55.25 28.13
CA HIS A 3 -16.65 -54.44 26.95
C HIS A 3 -17.05 -52.98 27.21
N GLY A 4 -16.38 -51.93 26.71
CA GLY A 4 -15.45 -51.80 25.60
C GLY A 4 -16.16 -51.22 24.37
N CYS A 5 -16.01 -49.93 24.11
CA CYS A 5 -16.17 -49.37 22.76
C CYS A 5 -15.21 -48.20 22.57
N VAL A 6 -14.11 -48.53 21.89
CA VAL A 6 -13.18 -47.61 21.24
C VAL A 6 -13.83 -47.23 19.92
N ASP A 7 -14.04 -45.95 19.66
CA ASP A 7 -14.18 -45.47 18.28
C ASP A 7 -13.05 -44.50 17.94
N SER A 8 -12.20 -45.01 17.07
CA SER A 8 -11.03 -44.37 16.50
C SER A 8 -11.48 -43.59 15.27
N TYR A 9 -11.48 -42.27 15.31
CA TYR A 9 -11.60 -41.49 14.08
C TYR A 9 -10.23 -41.01 13.64
N ARG A 10 -9.66 -41.76 12.69
CA ARG A 10 -8.56 -41.36 11.82
C ARG A 10 -8.90 -40.02 11.17
N LEU A 11 -8.02 -39.04 11.35
CA LEU A 11 -7.97 -37.83 10.53
C LEU A 11 -7.53 -38.22 9.12
N THR A 12 -8.49 -38.39 8.21
CA THR A 12 -8.22 -38.45 6.78
C THR A 12 -8.03 -37.02 6.28
N VAL A 13 -6.80 -36.68 5.92
CA VAL A 13 -6.46 -35.44 5.22
C VAL A 13 -7.07 -35.50 3.82
N THR A 14 -8.15 -34.77 3.60
CA THR A 14 -8.62 -34.47 2.25
C THR A 14 -9.33 -33.12 2.19
N SER A 15 -8.77 -32.25 1.35
CA SER A 15 -9.38 -31.07 0.74
C SER A 15 -9.37 -29.75 1.51
N CYS A 16 -8.57 -28.82 0.98
CA CYS A 16 -8.63 -27.38 1.21
C CYS A 16 -10.08 -26.86 1.11
N ARG A 17 -10.64 -26.42 2.23
CA ARG A 17 -11.74 -25.46 2.27
C ARG A 17 -11.44 -24.40 3.33
N VAL A 18 -10.87 -23.29 2.88
CA VAL A 18 -10.91 -22.04 3.63
C VAL A 18 -12.33 -21.49 3.44
N ILE A 19 -13.24 -21.89 4.33
CA ILE A 19 -14.57 -21.28 4.46
C ILE A 19 -14.52 -20.43 5.72
N TRP A 20 -14.41 -19.11 5.54
CA TRP A 20 -14.88 -18.16 6.54
C TRP A 20 -16.41 -18.12 6.42
N GLN A 21 -17.10 -18.93 7.24
CA GLN A 21 -18.54 -18.89 7.35
C GLN A 21 -18.91 -17.77 8.34
N GLY A 22 -19.19 -16.59 7.80
CA GLY A 22 -20.05 -15.62 8.44
C GLY A 22 -21.36 -15.60 7.68
N GLU A 23 -22.41 -16.18 8.28
CA GLU A 23 -23.81 -15.78 8.07
C GLU A 23 -24.74 -16.61 8.97
N GLY A 24 -25.14 -16.02 10.09
CA GLY A 24 -26.39 -16.31 10.79
C GLY A 24 -27.32 -15.11 10.64
N ARG A 25 -27.79 -14.84 9.42
CA ARG A 25 -28.95 -13.95 9.21
C ARG A 25 -30.20 -14.76 9.51
N CYS A 26 -30.90 -14.40 10.58
CA CYS A 26 -32.24 -14.91 10.89
C CYS A 26 -33.15 -14.66 9.69
N GLY A 27 -33.73 -15.74 9.16
CA GLY A 27 -34.74 -15.67 8.12
C GLY A 27 -35.98 -14.94 8.61
N HIS A 28 -36.43 -13.97 7.83
CA HIS A 28 -37.83 -13.57 7.82
C HIS A 28 -38.70 -14.79 7.49
N PRO A 29 -39.76 -15.08 8.26
CA PRO A 29 -40.94 -15.70 7.70
C PRO A 29 -41.94 -14.62 7.29
N ALA A 30 -42.64 -14.93 6.21
CA ALA A 30 -43.63 -14.13 5.53
C ALA A 30 -44.80 -13.68 6.41
N SER A 31 -45.39 -12.54 6.04
CA SER A 31 -46.73 -12.12 6.44
C SER A 31 -47.78 -13.21 6.19
N PRO A 32 -48.84 -13.21 7.01
CA PRO A 32 -50.18 -13.19 6.44
C PRO A 32 -51.01 -12.01 6.97
N MET A 33 -51.76 -11.38 6.07
CA MET A 33 -52.89 -10.51 6.42
C MET A 33 -54.02 -11.35 7.06
N ALA A 34 -54.59 -10.89 8.18
CA ALA A 34 -56.04 -10.88 8.41
C ALA A 34 -56.42 -10.27 9.79
N ALA A 35 -57.24 -9.21 9.71
CA ALA A 35 -58.46 -8.98 10.49
C ALA A 35 -58.45 -8.90 12.05
N SER A 36 -58.70 -7.67 12.53
CA SER A 36 -59.96 -7.27 13.24
C SER A 36 -60.11 -7.45 14.77
N LYS A 37 -60.54 -6.33 15.38
CA LYS A 37 -61.36 -6.10 16.61
C LYS A 37 -60.69 -5.95 18.00
N ARG A 38 -60.78 -4.68 18.47
CA ARG A 38 -61.34 -4.16 19.74
C ARG A 38 -61.07 -4.91 21.06
N GLY A 39 -60.73 -4.12 22.10
CA GLY A 39 -61.27 -4.33 23.45
C GLY A 39 -60.33 -3.94 24.59
N ALA A 40 -60.78 -3.01 25.44
CA ALA A 40 -60.11 -2.53 26.65
C ALA A 40 -60.20 -3.53 27.82
N ASN A 41 -59.20 -3.52 28.71
CA ASN A 41 -59.31 -3.38 30.18
C ASN A 41 -58.02 -3.83 30.87
N GLY A 42 -57.60 -3.06 31.88
CA GLY A 42 -56.39 -3.33 32.66
C GLY A 42 -56.60 -4.36 33.76
N VAL A 43 -55.49 -5.02 34.14
CA VAL A 43 -55.24 -5.59 35.47
C VAL A 43 -53.73 -5.60 35.67
N ALA A 44 -53.26 -5.01 36.77
CA ALA A 44 -51.89 -5.14 37.25
C ALA A 44 -51.69 -6.54 37.87
N LYS A 45 -50.59 -7.22 37.54
CA LYS A 45 -50.06 -8.35 38.30
C LYS A 45 -48.53 -8.31 38.29
N GLU A 46 -47.98 -8.39 39.50
CA GLU A 46 -46.57 -8.42 39.83
C GLU A 46 -45.90 -9.73 39.40
N GLY A 47 -44.60 -9.63 39.09
CA GLY A 47 -43.61 -10.62 39.51
C GLY A 47 -43.34 -11.80 38.57
N GLU A 48 -42.60 -11.57 37.50
CA GLU A 48 -41.73 -12.61 36.90
C GLU A 48 -40.42 -11.96 36.43
N ALA A 49 -39.31 -12.41 37.02
CA ALA A 49 -37.96 -12.01 36.63
C ALA A 49 -37.68 -12.52 35.22
N GLY A 50 -37.85 -11.66 34.21
CA GLY A 50 -37.39 -11.91 32.85
C GLY A 50 -35.86 -12.00 32.81
N PRO A 51 -35.30 -12.80 31.89
CA PRO A 51 -33.85 -12.90 31.74
C PRO A 51 -33.31 -11.50 31.44
N ALA A 52 -32.22 -11.14 32.11
CA ALA A 52 -31.49 -9.90 31.87
C ALA A 52 -31.34 -9.73 30.35
N THR A 53 -32.05 -8.74 29.81
CA THR A 53 -31.74 -8.24 28.49
C THR A 53 -30.33 -7.72 28.60
N CYS A 54 -29.38 -8.42 27.96
CA CYS A 54 -28.12 -7.82 27.61
C CYS A 54 -28.50 -6.51 26.92
N LYS A 55 -28.33 -5.39 27.62
CA LYS A 55 -28.12 -4.12 26.94
C LYS A 55 -27.00 -4.43 25.98
N ASP A 56 -27.33 -4.45 24.69
CA ASP A 56 -26.37 -4.25 23.63
C ASP A 56 -25.53 -3.06 24.09
N THR A 57 -24.34 -3.35 24.60
CA THR A 57 -23.32 -2.34 24.74
C THR A 57 -23.17 -1.83 23.33
N ASP A 58 -23.63 -0.60 23.08
CA ASP A 58 -23.36 0.13 21.86
C ASP A 58 -21.91 -0.19 21.45
N GLU A 59 -21.75 -1.05 20.44
CA GLU A 59 -20.47 -1.20 19.76
C GLU A 59 -20.19 0.21 19.27
N LYS A 60 -19.33 0.94 19.99
CA LYS A 60 -18.95 2.30 19.65
C LYS A 60 -18.53 2.26 18.18
N GLU A 61 -19.41 2.74 17.30
CA GLU A 61 -19.15 2.75 15.88
C GLU A 61 -17.84 3.52 15.69
N GLY A 62 -16.77 2.81 15.31
CA GLY A 62 -15.46 3.41 15.13
C GLY A 62 -15.54 4.59 14.15
N PRO A 63 -14.64 5.58 14.26
CA PRO A 63 -14.75 6.85 13.54
C PRO A 63 -14.97 6.64 12.05
N SER A 64 -15.97 7.34 11.51
CA SER A 64 -16.23 7.32 10.08
C SER A 64 -15.00 7.81 9.30
N LEU A 65 -14.81 7.36 8.06
CA LEU A 65 -13.75 7.89 7.21
C LEU A 65 -13.82 9.42 7.10
N ARG A 66 -15.04 9.98 7.20
CA ARG A 66 -15.25 11.42 7.14
C ARG A 66 -14.61 12.18 8.30
N SER A 67 -14.60 11.60 9.49
CA SER A 67 -13.90 12.22 10.63
C SER A 67 -12.38 12.22 10.48
N GLU A 68 -11.82 11.39 9.60
CA GLU A 68 -10.36 11.26 9.38
C GLU A 68 -9.88 11.89 8.07
N TRP A 69 -10.71 12.69 7.38
CA TRP A 69 -10.38 13.34 6.09
C TRP A 69 -9.07 14.15 6.13
N SER A 70 -8.76 14.79 7.26
CA SER A 70 -7.49 15.51 7.41
C SER A 70 -6.28 14.58 7.32
N SER A 71 -6.34 13.40 7.94
CA SER A 71 -5.26 12.39 7.84
C SER A 71 -5.17 11.83 6.43
N VAL A 72 -6.31 11.53 5.79
CA VAL A 72 -6.38 11.07 4.40
C VAL A 72 -5.76 12.08 3.45
N LEU A 73 -6.11 13.36 3.57
CA LEU A 73 -5.58 14.43 2.71
C LEU A 73 -4.06 14.58 2.87
N VAL A 74 -3.57 14.53 4.12
CA VAL A 74 -2.12 14.57 4.39
C VAL A 74 -1.42 13.39 3.71
N LEU A 75 -1.94 12.16 3.84
CA LEU A 75 -1.35 10.99 3.18
C LEU A 75 -1.33 11.14 1.66
N VAL A 76 -2.45 11.53 1.05
CA VAL A 76 -2.52 11.73 -0.42
C VAL A 76 -1.51 12.77 -0.89
N VAL A 77 -1.37 13.89 -0.18
CA VAL A 77 -0.37 14.92 -0.51
C VAL A 77 1.05 14.39 -0.37
N LEU A 78 1.36 13.69 0.72
CA LEU A 78 2.69 13.10 0.95
C LEU A 78 3.06 12.08 -0.14
N TYR A 79 2.12 11.23 -0.55
CA TYR A 79 2.34 10.28 -1.64
C TYR A 79 2.42 10.97 -3.00
N ALA A 80 1.65 12.04 -3.22
CA ALA A 80 1.76 12.85 -4.43
C ALA A 80 3.13 13.52 -4.57
N LEU A 81 3.70 14.01 -3.48
CA LEU A 81 5.06 14.52 -3.49
C LEU A 81 6.05 13.42 -3.93
N GLN A 82 5.96 12.21 -3.36
CA GLN A 82 6.83 11.08 -3.76
C GLN A 82 6.67 10.67 -5.22
N GLY A 83 5.45 10.78 -5.77
CA GLY A 83 5.17 10.50 -7.18
C GLY A 83 5.94 11.42 -8.13
N VAL A 84 6.30 12.63 -7.71
CA VAL A 84 6.99 13.61 -8.58
C VAL A 84 8.39 13.16 -9.02
N PRO A 85 9.35 12.91 -8.11
CA PRO A 85 10.68 12.43 -8.50
C PRO A 85 10.61 11.06 -9.20
N LEU A 86 9.67 10.19 -8.82
CA LEU A 86 9.46 8.91 -9.48
C LEU A 86 8.95 9.07 -10.92
N GLY A 87 7.98 9.95 -11.15
CA GLY A 87 7.44 10.23 -12.50
C GLY A 87 8.46 10.91 -13.42
N LEU A 88 9.32 11.78 -12.88
CA LEU A 88 10.44 12.33 -13.64
C LEU A 88 11.45 11.22 -13.98
N SER A 89 11.88 10.44 -12.99
CA SER A 89 12.95 9.44 -13.16
C SER A 89 12.53 8.24 -13.98
N MET A 90 11.29 7.77 -13.87
CA MET A 90 10.82 6.56 -14.57
C MET A 90 10.00 6.89 -15.82
N GLY A 91 9.48 8.11 -15.92
CA GLY A 91 8.68 8.60 -17.05
C GLY A 91 9.49 9.53 -17.96
N SER A 92 9.59 10.81 -17.60
CA SER A 92 10.04 11.87 -18.52
C SER A 92 11.52 11.84 -18.89
N MET A 93 12.41 11.55 -17.94
CA MET A 93 13.85 11.65 -18.15
C MET A 93 14.39 10.71 -19.23
N PRO A 94 13.96 9.42 -19.32
CA PRO A 94 14.33 8.56 -20.45
C PRO A 94 14.00 9.15 -21.83
N PHE A 95 12.84 9.81 -21.98
CA PHE A 95 12.46 10.47 -23.25
C PHE A 95 13.34 11.69 -23.54
N LEU A 96 13.56 12.55 -22.54
CA LEU A 96 14.43 13.72 -22.68
C LEU A 96 15.88 13.34 -22.99
N MET A 97 16.36 12.24 -22.42
CA MET A 97 17.69 11.70 -22.67
C MET A 97 17.79 11.06 -24.07
N GLN A 98 16.74 10.39 -24.55
CA GLN A 98 16.73 9.77 -25.89
C GLN A 98 16.98 10.78 -27.01
N ALA A 99 16.55 12.03 -26.84
CA ALA A 99 16.80 13.10 -27.81
C ALA A 99 18.27 13.55 -27.89
N ARG A 100 19.09 13.23 -26.88
CA ARG A 100 20.43 13.84 -26.68
C ARG A 100 21.55 12.83 -26.45
N MET A 101 21.21 11.59 -26.07
CA MET A 101 22.13 10.59 -25.57
C MET A 101 21.83 9.21 -26.15
N SER A 102 22.79 8.30 -26.06
CA SER A 102 22.63 6.92 -26.54
C SER A 102 21.69 6.10 -25.67
N TYR A 103 21.17 4.99 -26.21
CA TYR A 103 20.41 4.02 -25.41
C TYR A 103 21.19 3.45 -24.22
N THR A 104 22.53 3.34 -24.34
CA THR A 104 23.41 2.96 -23.24
C THR A 104 23.35 3.96 -22.09
N ALA A 105 23.28 5.26 -22.39
CA ALA A 105 23.13 6.31 -21.38
C ALA A 105 21.79 6.20 -20.63
N ILE A 106 20.70 5.87 -21.33
CA ILE A 106 19.39 5.59 -20.71
C ILE A 106 19.49 4.34 -19.81
N GLY A 107 20.23 3.32 -20.25
CA GLY A 107 20.56 2.15 -19.43
C GLY A 107 21.28 2.52 -18.14
N ILE A 108 22.28 3.41 -18.21
CA ILE A 108 22.97 3.94 -17.02
C ILE A 108 21.98 4.71 -16.13
N PHE A 109 21.09 5.50 -16.71
CA PHE A 109 20.10 6.25 -15.94
C PHE A 109 19.11 5.38 -15.18
N SER A 110 18.83 4.15 -15.64
CA SER A 110 17.96 3.21 -14.92
C SER A 110 18.45 2.88 -13.50
N PHE A 111 19.77 3.01 -13.23
CA PHE A 111 20.34 2.88 -11.88
C PHE A 111 19.81 3.94 -10.92
N ALA A 112 19.32 5.10 -11.39
CA ALA A 112 18.72 6.13 -10.54
C ALA A 112 17.47 5.62 -9.79
N ALA A 113 16.76 4.61 -10.31
CA ALA A 113 15.58 4.03 -9.68
C ALA A 113 15.90 2.99 -8.59
N TYR A 114 17.16 2.53 -8.49
CA TYR A 114 17.54 1.41 -7.63
C TYR A 114 17.31 1.62 -6.13
N PRO A 115 17.46 2.84 -5.57
CA PRO A 115 17.13 3.05 -4.16
C PRO A 115 15.71 2.60 -3.79
N TYR A 116 14.75 2.76 -4.69
CA TYR A 116 13.37 2.35 -4.44
C TYR A 116 13.23 0.82 -4.28
N SER A 117 14.08 0.05 -4.96
CA SER A 117 14.15 -1.42 -4.86
C SER A 117 14.89 -1.87 -3.60
N PHE A 118 15.91 -1.11 -3.16
CA PHE A 118 16.78 -1.49 -2.04
C PHE A 118 16.34 -0.94 -0.68
N LYS A 119 15.27 -0.14 -0.63
CA LYS A 119 14.81 0.50 0.62
C LYS A 119 14.54 -0.43 1.80
N LEU A 120 14.30 -1.72 1.54
CA LEU A 120 14.25 -2.77 2.57
C LEU A 120 15.52 -2.83 3.44
N LEU A 121 16.68 -2.48 2.87
CA LEU A 121 17.96 -2.53 3.57
C LEU A 121 18.05 -1.52 4.70
N TRP A 122 17.43 -0.34 4.58
CA TRP A 122 17.46 0.69 5.62
C TRP A 122 16.10 0.96 6.26
N SER A 123 15.02 0.29 5.84
CA SER A 123 13.70 0.47 6.42
C SER A 123 13.63 0.19 7.94
N PRO A 124 14.37 -0.79 8.51
CA PRO A 124 14.40 -0.97 9.98
C PRO A 124 15.05 0.20 10.71
N VAL A 125 16.02 0.89 10.08
CA VAL A 125 16.68 2.08 10.65
C VAL A 125 15.67 3.21 10.79
N VAL A 126 14.82 3.39 9.77
CA VAL A 126 13.77 4.41 9.76
C VAL A 126 12.72 4.15 10.85
N ASP A 127 12.38 2.89 11.13
CA ASP A 127 11.44 2.54 12.20
C ASP A 127 12.04 2.63 13.62
N ALA A 128 13.34 2.37 13.76
CA ALA A 128 14.04 2.32 15.04
C ALA A 128 14.49 3.69 15.57
N SER A 129 14.74 4.66 14.68
CA SER A 129 15.35 5.94 15.06
C SER A 129 14.40 7.11 14.89
N ALA A 130 14.48 8.07 15.81
CA ALA A 130 13.69 9.29 15.83
C ALA A 130 14.49 10.43 16.47
N LEU A 131 14.23 11.67 16.03
CA LEU A 131 14.77 12.85 16.69
C LEU A 131 13.95 13.16 17.95
N PRO A 132 14.61 13.51 19.07
CA PRO A 132 13.89 13.90 20.28
C PRO A 132 13.05 15.17 20.01
N GLY A 133 11.75 15.10 20.32
CA GLY A 133 10.84 16.25 20.32
C GLY A 133 9.94 16.43 19.08
N LEU A 134 10.28 15.88 17.91
CA LEU A 134 9.47 16.04 16.67
C LEU A 134 8.43 14.93 16.46
N GLY A 135 8.45 13.89 17.28
CA GLY A 135 7.67 12.66 17.07
C GLY A 135 8.38 11.70 16.11
N ARG A 136 8.02 10.41 16.15
CA ARG A 136 8.78 9.35 15.48
C ARG A 136 8.78 9.49 13.96
N ARG A 137 7.64 9.81 13.35
CA ARG A 137 7.47 9.76 11.88
C ARG A 137 7.91 11.05 11.20
N LYS A 138 7.55 12.20 11.76
CA LYS A 138 7.98 13.54 11.31
C LYS A 138 9.47 13.76 11.43
N SER A 139 10.14 13.10 12.38
CA SER A 139 11.61 13.11 12.46
C SER A 139 12.29 12.67 11.17
N TRP A 140 11.62 11.85 10.36
CA TRP A 140 12.07 11.45 9.04
C TRP A 140 11.41 12.25 7.93
N ILE A 141 10.09 12.40 7.96
CA ILE A 141 9.34 13.02 6.85
C ILE A 141 9.76 14.49 6.65
N VAL A 142 9.86 15.27 7.72
CA VAL A 142 10.14 16.71 7.62
C VAL A 142 11.56 16.96 7.09
N PRO A 143 12.64 16.41 7.67
CA PRO A 143 13.99 16.63 7.14
C PRO A 143 14.17 16.11 5.72
N LEU A 144 13.61 14.94 5.38
CA LEU A 144 13.72 14.38 4.03
C LEU A 144 13.01 15.24 2.99
N GLN A 145 11.85 15.81 3.29
CA GLN A 145 11.18 16.72 2.35
C GLN A 145 11.91 18.05 2.19
N LEU A 146 12.39 18.63 3.30
CA LEU A 146 13.18 19.86 3.23
C LEU A 146 14.45 19.64 2.40
N LEU A 147 15.11 18.50 2.59
CA LEU A 147 16.29 18.13 1.82
C LEU A 147 15.94 17.89 0.34
N SER A 148 14.88 17.15 0.03
CA SER A 148 14.41 16.97 -1.36
C SER A 148 14.09 18.32 -2.02
N GLY A 149 13.36 19.20 -1.32
CA GLY A 149 13.04 20.53 -1.81
C GLY A 149 14.30 21.37 -2.08
N ALA A 150 15.26 21.34 -1.17
CA ALA A 150 16.55 22.03 -1.33
C ALA A 150 17.37 21.48 -2.51
N VAL A 151 17.45 20.15 -2.66
CA VAL A 151 18.14 19.50 -3.78
C VAL A 151 17.47 19.88 -5.11
N MET A 152 16.14 19.93 -5.18
CA MET A 152 15.43 20.34 -6.39
C MET A 152 15.64 21.83 -6.71
N LEU A 153 15.59 22.71 -5.70
CA LEU A 153 15.77 24.16 -5.87
C LEU A 153 17.19 24.53 -6.32
N LEU A 154 18.19 23.99 -5.62
CA LEU A 154 19.60 24.32 -5.84
C LEU A 154 20.21 23.49 -6.98
N GLY A 155 19.79 22.23 -7.11
CA GLY A 155 20.30 21.28 -8.09
C GLY A 155 19.59 21.30 -9.44
N GLY A 156 18.42 21.94 -9.57
CA GLY A 156 17.64 21.90 -10.81
C GLY A 156 18.36 22.48 -12.04
N ALA A 157 19.06 23.60 -11.88
CA ALA A 157 19.86 24.20 -12.96
C ALA A 157 21.06 23.31 -13.34
N HIS A 158 21.67 22.66 -12.35
CA HIS A 158 22.77 21.74 -12.55
C HIS A 158 22.31 20.48 -13.29
N ALA A 159 21.18 19.91 -12.90
CA ALA A 159 20.58 18.76 -13.58
C ALA A 159 20.26 19.07 -15.05
N GLN A 160 19.70 20.26 -15.34
CA GLN A 160 19.47 20.72 -16.70
C GLN A 160 20.79 20.85 -17.49
N ALA A 161 21.82 21.48 -16.90
CA ALA A 161 23.12 21.62 -17.56
C ALA A 161 23.77 20.27 -17.88
N ARG A 162 23.66 19.27 -17.00
CA ARG A 162 24.16 17.90 -17.26
C ARG A 162 23.36 17.18 -18.34
N LEU A 163 22.04 17.39 -18.37
CA LEU A 163 21.19 16.86 -19.44
C LEU A 163 21.57 17.47 -20.79
N ASP A 164 21.76 18.79 -20.85
CA ASP A 164 22.15 19.51 -22.07
C ASP A 164 23.55 19.13 -22.54
N ALA A 165 24.48 18.87 -21.60
CA ALA A 165 25.84 18.45 -21.90
C ALA A 165 25.98 16.97 -22.30
N GLY A 166 24.90 16.18 -22.29
CA GLY A 166 24.98 14.74 -22.57
C GLY A 166 25.65 13.91 -21.45
N ASP A 167 25.77 14.45 -20.24
CA ASP A 167 26.41 13.77 -19.10
C ASP A 167 25.43 12.81 -18.40
N ALA A 168 25.35 11.59 -18.95
CA ALA A 168 24.49 10.54 -18.43
C ALA A 168 24.74 10.23 -16.94
N LEU A 169 26.01 10.18 -16.52
CA LEU A 169 26.36 9.84 -15.14
C LEU A 169 25.94 10.97 -14.19
N GLY A 170 26.20 12.22 -14.54
CA GLY A 170 25.79 13.38 -13.74
C GLY A 170 24.28 13.46 -13.55
N VAL A 171 23.51 13.22 -14.61
CA VAL A 171 22.04 13.16 -14.54
C VAL A 171 21.60 11.99 -13.66
N THR A 172 22.21 10.82 -13.84
CA THR A 172 21.92 9.62 -13.03
C THR A 172 22.15 9.86 -11.55
N LEU A 173 23.28 10.48 -11.17
CA LEU A 173 23.61 10.76 -9.76
C LEU A 173 22.65 11.79 -9.15
N ALA A 174 22.24 12.81 -9.90
CA ALA A 174 21.28 13.81 -9.44
C ALA A 174 19.92 13.17 -9.13
N PHE A 175 19.41 12.34 -10.03
CA PHE A 175 18.13 11.64 -9.83
C PHE A 175 18.24 10.50 -8.81
N PHE A 176 19.37 9.81 -8.74
CA PHE A 176 19.63 8.81 -7.69
C PHE A 176 19.48 9.41 -6.30
N ALA A 177 20.03 10.61 -6.07
CA ALA A 177 19.88 11.32 -4.80
C ALA A 177 18.41 11.66 -4.51
N LEU A 178 17.67 12.19 -5.48
CA LEU A 178 16.25 12.50 -5.32
C LEU A 178 15.40 11.25 -5.05
N VAL A 179 15.64 10.16 -5.78
CA VAL A 179 14.92 8.89 -5.61
C VAL A 179 15.28 8.23 -4.28
N LEU A 180 16.53 8.33 -3.81
CA LEU A 180 16.93 7.85 -2.49
C LEU A 180 16.18 8.55 -1.36
N LEU A 181 16.01 9.87 -1.47
CA LEU A 181 15.23 10.64 -0.50
C LEU A 181 13.75 10.28 -0.56
N ALA A 182 13.18 10.13 -1.76
CA ALA A 182 11.80 9.70 -1.95
C ALA A 182 11.55 8.28 -1.41
N ALA A 183 12.48 7.35 -1.63
CA ALA A 183 12.39 5.97 -1.15
C ALA A 183 12.44 5.90 0.38
N THR A 184 13.31 6.67 1.04
CA THR A 184 13.35 6.75 2.51
C THR A 184 12.09 7.39 3.08
N GLN A 185 11.55 8.40 2.39
CA GLN A 185 10.29 9.03 2.77
C GLN A 185 9.11 8.06 2.67
N ASP A 186 9.03 7.28 1.61
CA ASP A 186 7.96 6.31 1.39
C ASP A 186 7.87 5.33 2.58
N VAL A 187 9.00 4.80 3.05
CA VAL A 187 9.06 3.95 4.27
C VAL A 187 8.45 4.67 5.47
N ALA A 188 8.81 5.94 5.69
CA ALA A 188 8.33 6.71 6.83
C ALA A 188 6.83 7.04 6.73
N VAL A 189 6.33 7.35 5.53
CA VAL A 189 4.92 7.66 5.27
C VAL A 189 4.04 6.41 5.38
N ASP A 190 4.49 5.28 4.84
CA ASP A 190 3.81 3.98 4.98
C ASP A 190 3.66 3.60 6.46
N GLY A 191 4.73 3.74 7.25
CA GLY A 191 4.67 3.53 8.71
C GLY A 191 3.73 4.52 9.41
N TRP A 192 3.70 5.78 8.98
CA TRP A 192 2.81 6.80 9.57
C TRP A 192 1.34 6.58 9.22
N ALA A 193 1.03 6.02 8.04
CA ALA A 193 -0.32 5.74 7.60
C ALA A 193 -1.06 4.76 8.53
N LEU A 194 -0.34 3.77 9.07
CA LEU A 194 -0.88 2.81 10.04
C LEU A 194 -1.24 3.47 11.39
N GLU A 195 -0.53 4.53 11.76
CA GLU A 195 -0.75 5.27 13.00
C GLU A 195 -1.81 6.37 12.84
N LEU A 196 -1.88 7.00 11.66
CA LEU A 196 -2.77 8.12 11.35
C LEU A 196 -4.24 7.74 11.13
N LEU A 197 -4.50 6.51 10.68
CA LEU A 197 -5.83 6.00 10.41
C LEU A 197 -6.28 5.01 11.49
N SER A 198 -7.54 5.09 11.89
CA SER A 198 -8.15 4.12 12.80
C SER A 198 -8.07 2.68 12.26
N PRO A 199 -8.10 1.64 13.13
CA PRO A 199 -8.01 0.24 12.69
C PRO A 199 -9.05 -0.14 11.63
N ARG A 200 -10.25 0.46 11.70
CA ARG A 200 -11.32 0.28 10.72
C ARG A 200 -10.97 0.85 9.34
N ASN A 201 -10.24 1.97 9.31
CA ASN A 201 -9.95 2.71 8.09
C ASN A 201 -8.52 2.49 7.57
N VAL A 202 -7.67 1.73 8.26
CA VAL A 202 -6.26 1.52 7.89
C VAL A 202 -6.08 0.95 6.47
N GLY A 203 -7.06 0.18 5.98
CA GLY A 203 -7.08 -0.31 4.59
C GLY A 203 -7.04 0.81 3.53
N TRP A 204 -7.59 1.98 3.83
CA TRP A 204 -7.59 3.14 2.96
C TRP A 204 -6.21 3.78 2.76
N ALA A 205 -5.21 3.44 3.59
CA ALA A 205 -3.84 3.90 3.39
C ALA A 205 -3.30 3.53 2.00
N SER A 206 -3.60 2.30 1.53
CA SER A 206 -3.20 1.82 0.19
C SER A 206 -3.87 2.62 -0.93
N THR A 207 -5.14 3.01 -0.74
CA THR A 207 -5.83 3.90 -1.68
C THR A 207 -5.18 5.28 -1.69
N CYS A 208 -4.82 5.83 -0.52
CA CYS A 208 -4.12 7.12 -0.44
C CYS A 208 -2.78 7.08 -1.18
N GLN A 209 -2.03 5.97 -1.02
CA GLN A 209 -0.77 5.73 -1.72
C GLN A 209 -0.98 5.70 -3.23
N THR A 210 -1.90 4.85 -3.70
CA THR A 210 -2.17 4.68 -5.13
C THR A 210 -2.62 5.99 -5.77
N VAL A 211 -3.58 6.68 -5.16
CA VAL A 211 -4.10 7.96 -5.64
C VAL A 211 -3.01 9.03 -5.64
N GLY A 212 -2.33 9.24 -4.52
CA GLY A 212 -1.31 10.28 -4.38
C GLY A 212 -0.16 10.05 -5.34
N MET A 213 0.47 8.86 -5.29
CA MET A 213 1.63 8.53 -6.11
C MET A 213 1.33 8.65 -7.60
N ASN A 214 0.19 8.14 -8.07
CA ASN A 214 -0.19 8.26 -9.48
C ASN A 214 -0.42 9.71 -9.90
N VAL A 215 -1.01 10.57 -9.05
CA VAL A 215 -1.15 12.01 -9.34
C VAL A 215 0.23 12.66 -9.53
N GLY A 216 1.16 12.45 -8.61
CA GLY A 216 2.51 13.01 -8.71
C GLY A 216 3.26 12.49 -9.94
N TYR A 217 3.14 11.19 -10.20
CA TYR A 217 3.75 10.53 -11.34
C TYR A 217 3.22 11.09 -12.65
N PHE A 218 1.90 11.20 -12.81
CA PHE A 218 1.26 11.74 -14.00
C PHE A 218 1.63 13.21 -14.26
N LEU A 219 1.66 14.04 -13.21
CA LEU A 219 2.10 15.43 -13.32
C LEU A 219 3.55 15.55 -13.79
N SER A 220 4.40 14.60 -13.39
CA SER A 220 5.84 14.60 -13.68
C SER A 220 6.23 13.85 -14.94
N PHE A 221 5.36 12.97 -15.40
CA PHE A 221 5.51 12.25 -16.64
C PHE A 221 4.77 12.97 -17.76
N THR A 222 3.46 12.78 -17.87
CA THR A 222 2.65 13.26 -18.99
C THR A 222 2.59 14.78 -19.06
N VAL A 223 2.23 15.44 -17.95
CA VAL A 223 2.03 16.90 -17.98
C VAL A 223 3.36 17.62 -18.19
N PHE A 224 4.40 17.24 -17.46
CA PHE A 224 5.72 17.84 -17.65
C PHE A 224 6.27 17.61 -19.07
N LEU A 225 6.21 16.38 -19.59
CA LEU A 225 6.73 16.08 -20.92
C LEU A 225 6.01 16.91 -22.00
N ALA A 226 4.69 17.01 -21.93
CA ALA A 226 3.90 17.86 -22.83
C ALA A 226 4.26 19.36 -22.72
N LEU A 227 4.50 19.87 -21.51
CA LEU A 227 4.91 21.26 -21.31
C LEU A 227 6.38 21.53 -21.67
N SER A 228 7.21 20.49 -21.71
CA SER A 228 8.61 20.57 -22.13
C SER A 228 8.80 20.46 -23.65
N ASP A 229 7.79 19.93 -24.35
CA ASP A 229 7.82 19.71 -25.78
C ASP A 229 7.42 20.99 -26.56
N PRO A 230 8.28 21.51 -27.44
CA PRO A 230 8.00 22.74 -28.18
C PRO A 230 6.85 22.57 -29.19
N ASP A 231 6.75 21.42 -29.85
CA ASP A 231 5.73 21.17 -30.87
C ASP A 231 4.33 21.17 -30.26
N PHE A 232 4.15 20.46 -29.15
CA PHE A 232 2.92 20.49 -28.38
C PHE A 232 2.58 21.90 -27.89
N CYS A 233 3.56 22.62 -27.33
CA CYS A 233 3.35 23.97 -26.81
C CYS A 233 2.97 24.96 -27.91
N ASN A 234 3.65 24.93 -29.07
CA ASN A 234 3.37 25.80 -30.20
C ASN A 234 2.03 25.47 -30.85
N ALA A 235 1.64 24.19 -30.91
CA ALA A 235 0.37 23.78 -31.53
C ALA A 235 -0.85 24.02 -30.63
N ARG A 236 -0.72 23.93 -29.30
CA ARG A 236 -1.86 23.88 -28.38
C ARG A 236 -1.90 24.98 -27.32
N LEU A 237 -0.77 25.58 -26.95
CA LEU A 237 -0.69 26.48 -25.79
C LEU A 237 -0.26 27.91 -26.15
N ARG A 238 0.56 28.09 -27.18
CA ARG A 238 1.03 29.40 -27.63
C ARG A 238 0.16 29.94 -28.77
N ALA A 239 0.06 31.26 -28.83
CA ALA A 239 -0.48 31.91 -30.01
C ALA A 239 0.52 31.81 -31.18
N PRO A 240 0.06 31.83 -32.45
CA PRO A 240 0.92 31.63 -33.63
C PRO A 240 2.10 32.61 -33.73
N ASP A 241 1.95 33.80 -33.17
CA ASP A 241 2.95 34.88 -33.10
C ASP A 241 4.02 34.68 -32.00
N GLN A 242 3.83 33.69 -31.11
CA GLN A 242 4.70 33.42 -29.96
C GLN A 242 5.46 32.09 -30.08
N ALA A 243 5.53 31.51 -31.28
CA ALA A 243 6.22 30.24 -31.50
C ALA A 243 7.69 30.31 -31.05
N SER A 244 8.14 29.27 -30.35
CA SER A 244 9.51 29.17 -29.84
C SER A 244 10.00 27.73 -29.87
N ASP A 245 11.30 27.56 -30.08
CA ASP A 245 11.97 26.25 -30.21
C ASP A 245 12.10 25.50 -28.88
N GLY A 246 11.80 26.14 -27.74
CA GLY A 246 11.79 25.49 -26.43
C GLY A 246 10.37 25.23 -25.91
N GLY A 247 10.21 24.22 -25.06
CA GLY A 247 8.98 24.04 -24.27
C GLY A 247 8.72 25.22 -23.33
N ILE A 248 7.50 25.31 -22.80
CA ILE A 248 7.12 26.32 -21.80
C ILE A 248 7.85 26.06 -20.48
N VAL A 249 8.05 24.79 -20.12
CA VAL A 249 8.68 24.39 -18.86
C VAL A 249 9.94 23.58 -19.11
N THR A 250 11.07 24.09 -18.62
CA THR A 250 12.35 23.35 -18.60
C THR A 250 12.44 22.43 -17.39
N LEU A 251 13.35 21.45 -17.41
CA LEU A 251 13.58 20.57 -16.24
C LEU A 251 13.98 21.40 -15.01
N ALA A 252 14.85 22.39 -15.19
CA ALA A 252 15.23 23.30 -14.11
C ALA A 252 14.04 24.10 -13.56
N GLY A 253 13.16 24.59 -14.43
CA GLY A 253 11.94 25.30 -14.03
C GLY A 253 10.99 24.40 -13.24
N TYR A 254 10.78 23.17 -13.71
CA TYR A 254 9.92 22.19 -13.06
C TYR A 254 10.43 21.78 -11.68
N LEU A 255 11.73 21.47 -11.56
CA LEU A 255 12.35 21.14 -10.29
C LEU A 255 12.31 22.32 -9.31
N ARG A 256 12.47 23.56 -9.78
CA ARG A 256 12.33 24.74 -8.91
C ARG A 256 10.90 24.91 -8.38
N PHE A 257 9.90 24.74 -9.23
CA PHE A 257 8.50 24.80 -8.83
C PHE A 257 8.19 23.77 -7.75
N TRP A 258 8.53 22.51 -7.99
CA TRP A 258 8.30 21.44 -7.02
C TRP A 258 9.17 21.58 -5.78
N GLY A 259 10.39 22.09 -5.90
CA GLY A 259 11.25 22.37 -4.77
C GLY A 259 10.61 23.35 -3.79
N TRP A 260 10.00 24.44 -4.29
CA TRP A 260 9.20 25.35 -3.46
C TRP A 260 7.95 24.67 -2.90
N ALA A 261 7.23 23.88 -3.70
CA ALA A 261 6.05 23.15 -3.25
C ALA A 261 6.38 22.20 -2.09
N TYR A 262 7.50 21.45 -2.18
CA TYR A 262 8.02 20.62 -1.10
C TYR A 262 8.22 21.47 0.16
N LEU A 263 9.00 22.56 0.10
CA LEU A 263 9.25 23.38 1.29
C LEU A 263 7.97 23.92 1.93
N VAL A 264 7.07 24.50 1.15
CA VAL A 264 5.82 25.09 1.64
C VAL A 264 4.91 24.02 2.27
N LEU A 265 4.71 22.89 1.58
CA LEU A 265 3.86 21.82 2.07
C LEU A 265 4.44 21.15 3.31
N THR A 266 5.76 20.97 3.38
CA THR A 266 6.41 20.41 4.57
C THR A 266 6.26 21.32 5.78
N LEU A 267 6.46 22.63 5.62
CA LEU A 267 6.28 23.59 6.71
C LEU A 267 4.82 23.61 7.18
N ALA A 268 3.87 23.53 6.25
CA ALA A 268 2.45 23.41 6.58
C ALA A 268 2.13 22.12 7.36
N ILE A 269 2.65 20.96 6.93
CA ILE A 269 2.44 19.67 7.62
C ILE A 269 3.09 19.68 9.01
N ALA A 270 4.29 20.23 9.13
CA ALA A 270 5.01 20.35 10.39
C ALA A 270 4.25 21.22 11.41
N ALA A 271 3.63 22.31 10.95
CA ALA A 271 2.88 23.23 11.81
C ALA A 271 1.47 22.73 12.15
N LEU A 272 0.74 22.18 11.17
CA LEU A 272 -0.71 21.91 11.31
C LEU A 272 -1.03 20.53 11.88
N LYS A 273 -0.21 19.51 11.60
CA LYS A 273 -0.43 18.17 12.12
C LYS A 273 0.37 18.01 13.40
N LYS A 274 -0.19 17.50 14.50
CA LYS A 274 0.57 17.04 15.68
C LYS A 274 0.59 15.51 15.69
N GLU A 275 1.71 14.91 16.12
CA GLU A 275 1.75 13.47 16.37
C GLU A 275 1.18 13.19 17.75
N GLY A 276 0.27 12.23 17.86
CA GLY A 276 -0.17 11.71 19.15
C GLY A 276 0.98 10.94 19.80
N GLY A 277 1.33 11.28 21.03
CA GLY A 277 2.38 10.58 21.76
C GLY A 277 1.91 9.20 22.22
N ARG A 278 2.14 8.17 21.41
CA ARG A 278 2.47 6.76 21.75
C ARG A 278 2.06 5.82 20.61
N PRO A 279 2.87 4.80 20.29
CA PRO A 279 2.42 3.67 19.46
C PRO A 279 1.20 3.02 20.12
N ARG A 280 0.21 2.62 19.32
CA ARG A 280 -0.90 1.80 19.79
C ARG A 280 -0.35 0.45 20.26
N PRO A 281 -0.82 -0.12 21.39
CA PRO A 281 -0.60 -1.53 21.67
C PRO A 281 -1.22 -2.35 20.53
N ALA A 282 -0.52 -3.40 20.12
CA ALA A 282 -1.02 -4.35 19.12
C ALA A 282 -2.41 -4.86 19.56
N PRO A 283 -3.32 -5.19 18.63
CA PRO A 283 -4.52 -5.91 18.99
C PRO A 283 -4.10 -7.19 19.72
N ALA A 284 -4.63 -7.40 20.93
CA ALA A 284 -4.45 -8.65 21.64
C ALA A 284 -4.95 -9.77 20.73
N VAL A 285 -4.03 -10.60 20.24
CA VAL A 285 -4.40 -11.90 19.71
C VAL A 285 -4.71 -12.71 20.96
N ASP A 286 -6.00 -12.99 21.18
CA ASP A 286 -6.44 -13.84 22.29
C ASP A 286 -5.71 -15.18 22.17
N ASN A 287 -4.69 -15.37 23.01
CA ASN A 287 -3.89 -16.59 23.10
C ASN A 287 -4.67 -17.68 23.87
N GLU A 288 -5.92 -17.96 23.47
CA GLU A 288 -6.67 -19.10 24.00
C GLU A 288 -6.45 -20.41 23.20
N ILE A 289 -5.40 -20.48 22.36
CA ILE A 289 -5.11 -21.68 21.54
C ILE A 289 -3.74 -22.33 21.85
N PHE A 290 -3.05 -21.89 22.90
CA PHE A 290 -1.93 -22.65 23.48
C PHE A 290 -2.18 -22.86 24.96
N GLY A 291 -2.68 -24.06 25.29
CA GLY A 291 -2.63 -24.55 26.65
C GLY A 291 -1.18 -24.78 27.06
N GLU A 292 -0.64 -23.90 27.87
CA GLU A 292 0.52 -24.15 28.73
C GLU A 292 0.14 -23.52 30.08
N GLY A 293 0.04 -24.27 31.16
CA GLY A 293 1.12 -25.06 31.70
C GLY A 293 1.41 -24.44 33.06
N ALA A 294 1.07 -25.16 34.13
CA ALA A 294 1.21 -24.71 35.50
C ALA A 294 2.60 -24.08 35.75
N ALA A 295 2.61 -22.81 36.14
CA ALA A 295 3.77 -22.20 36.77
C ALA A 295 3.95 -22.83 38.16
N LEU A 296 4.84 -23.82 38.21
CA LEU A 296 5.27 -24.49 39.43
C LEU A 296 6.21 -23.53 40.18
N CYS A 297 5.65 -22.74 41.11
CA CYS A 297 6.44 -22.02 42.08
C CYS A 297 6.97 -23.03 43.11
N LEU A 298 8.21 -23.48 42.93
CA LEU A 298 8.97 -24.21 43.94
C LEU A 298 9.31 -23.25 45.08
N ASN A 299 8.54 -23.32 46.17
CA ASN A 299 8.96 -22.77 47.45
C ASN A 299 9.50 -23.89 48.34
N HIS A 300 10.63 -23.60 48.96
CA HIS A 300 11.36 -24.43 49.91
C HIS A 300 10.44 -25.11 50.93
N ALA A 301 10.65 -26.42 51.12
CA ALA A 301 10.09 -27.18 52.22
C ALA A 301 10.87 -26.89 53.51
N GLU A 302 10.17 -26.44 54.56
CA GLU A 302 10.58 -26.62 55.95
C GLU A 302 9.75 -27.75 56.56
N PRO A 303 10.35 -28.62 57.39
CA PRO A 303 9.66 -29.71 58.05
C PRO A 303 9.09 -29.20 59.37
N ASP A 304 7.78 -29.29 59.55
CA ASP A 304 7.14 -29.82 60.76
C ASP A 304 5.64 -29.52 60.73
N GLY A 305 4.87 -30.50 61.21
CA GLY A 305 3.43 -30.55 61.07
C GLY A 305 2.72 -29.42 61.79
N HIS A 306 1.64 -28.94 61.16
CA HIS A 306 0.30 -28.74 61.72
C HIS A 306 -0.49 -27.88 60.73
N ALA A 307 -1.47 -28.49 60.05
CA ALA A 307 -2.38 -27.79 59.16
C ALA A 307 -3.36 -26.94 59.99
N ALA A 308 -3.23 -25.61 59.89
CA ALA A 308 -4.27 -24.67 60.29
C ALA A 308 -4.67 -23.83 59.07
N LEU A 309 -5.90 -24.01 58.60
CA LEU A 309 -6.50 -23.14 57.58
C LEU A 309 -6.70 -21.74 58.20
N HIS A 310 -5.88 -20.78 57.78
CA HIS A 310 -6.21 -19.35 57.87
C HIS A 310 -6.39 -18.81 56.47
N ALA A 311 -7.63 -18.41 56.14
CA ALA A 311 -7.92 -17.64 54.95
C ALA A 311 -7.43 -16.20 55.16
N VAL A 312 -6.35 -15.80 54.50
CA VAL A 312 -5.93 -14.40 54.37
C VAL A 312 -6.40 -13.89 53.01
N PRO A 313 -7.01 -12.68 52.89
CA PRO A 313 -7.51 -12.19 51.61
C PRO A 313 -6.35 -11.75 50.71
N LEU A 314 -6.01 -12.56 49.72
CA LEU A 314 -4.92 -12.34 48.75
C LEU A 314 -5.26 -11.34 47.61
N ALA A 315 -6.32 -10.54 47.74
CA ALA A 315 -6.86 -9.75 46.63
C ALA A 315 -6.37 -8.29 46.59
N ALA A 316 -5.81 -7.75 47.67
CA ALA A 316 -5.47 -6.32 47.75
C ALA A 316 -4.01 -6.02 47.36
N GLU A 317 -3.06 -6.89 47.68
CA GLU A 317 -1.62 -6.61 47.45
C GLU A 317 -1.15 -7.00 46.05
N CYS A 318 -1.76 -8.02 45.43
CA CYS A 318 -1.45 -8.41 44.04
C CYS A 318 -1.88 -7.35 43.02
N GLY A 319 -2.90 -6.54 43.36
CA GLY A 319 -3.40 -5.46 42.51
C GLY A 319 -2.54 -4.19 42.50
N ALA A 320 -1.69 -3.98 43.51
CA ALA A 320 -0.81 -2.81 43.58
C ALA A 320 0.56 -3.07 42.93
N ALA A 321 1.14 -4.25 43.15
CA ALA A 321 2.38 -4.68 42.48
C ALA A 321 2.15 -4.86 40.97
N ALA A 322 1.06 -5.51 40.55
CA ALA A 322 0.72 -5.66 39.14
C ALA A 322 0.41 -4.31 38.45
N ARG A 323 -0.10 -3.30 39.17
CA ARG A 323 -0.29 -1.96 38.59
C ARG A 323 1.02 -1.20 38.41
N HIS A 324 1.96 -1.36 39.32
CA HIS A 324 3.30 -0.79 39.19
C HIS A 324 4.12 -1.46 38.08
N ASP A 325 3.97 -2.77 37.90
CA ASP A 325 4.67 -3.52 36.83
C ASP A 325 4.04 -3.27 35.45
N VAL A 326 2.70 -3.13 35.35
CA VAL A 326 2.00 -2.80 34.09
C VAL A 326 2.28 -1.36 33.63
N GLU A 327 2.48 -0.42 34.55
CA GLU A 327 2.87 0.96 34.21
C GLU A 327 4.36 1.07 33.83
N ALA A 328 5.23 0.21 34.37
CA ALA A 328 6.65 0.17 34.05
C ALA A 328 6.95 -0.53 32.70
N GLU A 329 6.18 -1.55 32.32
CA GLU A 329 6.38 -2.29 31.06
C GLU A 329 5.91 -1.51 29.81
N HIS A 330 5.05 -0.51 29.98
CA HIS A 330 4.54 0.36 28.90
C HIS A 330 5.45 1.55 28.52
N SER A 331 6.67 1.59 29.07
CA SER A 331 7.74 2.50 28.64
C SER A 331 8.82 1.77 27.85
N ALA A 332 8.42 0.93 26.88
CA ALA A 332 9.36 0.31 25.96
C ALA A 332 10.12 1.41 25.18
N ALA A 333 11.39 1.59 25.52
CA ALA A 333 12.31 2.41 24.73
C ALA A 333 12.21 2.00 23.25
N ALA A 334 12.31 2.97 22.34
CA ALA A 334 12.31 2.68 20.91
C ALA A 334 13.31 1.55 20.62
N PRO A 335 12.94 0.53 19.82
CA PRO A 335 13.79 -0.62 19.59
C PRO A 335 15.12 -0.14 19.02
N THR A 336 16.21 -0.72 19.51
CA THR A 336 17.53 -0.47 18.92
C THR A 336 17.55 -0.92 17.46
N VAL A 337 18.41 -0.32 16.63
CA VAL A 337 18.48 -0.65 15.20
C VAL A 337 18.70 -2.14 14.97
N SER A 338 19.56 -2.78 15.77
CA SER A 338 19.80 -4.23 15.69
C SER A 338 18.54 -5.03 15.99
N GLN A 339 17.76 -4.66 17.01
CA GLN A 339 16.48 -5.29 17.34
C GLN A 339 15.47 -5.14 16.20
N ALA A 340 15.42 -3.99 15.52
CA ALA A 340 14.52 -3.79 14.37
C ALA A 340 14.86 -4.73 13.20
N TYR A 341 16.15 -4.93 12.89
CA TYR A 341 16.57 -5.94 11.90
C TYR A 341 16.21 -7.36 12.34
N TRP A 342 16.42 -7.71 13.61
CA TRP A 342 16.03 -9.02 14.14
C TRP A 342 14.52 -9.26 14.07
N GLN A 343 13.70 -8.25 14.36
CA GLN A 343 12.26 -8.31 14.21
C GLN A 343 11.86 -8.53 12.75
N LEU A 344 12.47 -7.80 11.80
CA LEU A 344 12.23 -8.01 10.38
C LEU A 344 12.56 -9.43 9.93
N LEU A 345 13.70 -9.97 10.37
CA LEU A 345 14.11 -11.36 10.09
C LEU A 345 13.15 -12.40 10.68
N ARG A 346 12.55 -12.12 11.86
CA ARG A 346 11.50 -12.96 12.43
C ARG A 346 10.24 -12.95 11.58
N VAL A 347 9.81 -11.77 11.11
CA VAL A 347 8.64 -11.62 10.21
C VAL A 347 8.82 -12.43 8.92
N ILE A 348 10.00 -12.33 8.29
CA ILE A 348 10.34 -13.12 7.08
C ILE A 348 10.20 -14.63 7.36
N ASN A 349 10.48 -15.07 8.59
CA ASN A 349 10.45 -16.47 8.95
C ASN A 349 9.06 -17.03 9.29
N LEU A 350 8.05 -16.17 9.42
CA LEU A 350 6.68 -16.58 9.69
C LEU A 350 6.13 -17.47 8.55
N PRO A 351 5.50 -18.62 8.86
CA PRO A 351 4.98 -19.53 7.85
C PRO A 351 3.91 -18.88 6.96
N ALA A 352 3.10 -17.97 7.52
CA ALA A 352 2.12 -17.21 6.77
C ALA A 352 2.79 -16.28 5.73
N VAL A 353 3.86 -15.57 6.13
CA VAL A 353 4.61 -14.66 5.23
C VAL A 353 5.31 -15.47 4.12
N LYS A 354 5.90 -16.63 4.44
CA LYS A 354 6.49 -17.53 3.44
C LYS A 354 5.47 -18.03 2.42
N ARG A 355 4.27 -18.45 2.87
CA ARG A 355 3.18 -18.87 1.97
C ARG A 355 2.70 -17.72 1.09
N LEU A 356 2.52 -16.54 1.66
CA LEU A 356 2.16 -15.33 0.92
C LEU A 356 3.22 -14.98 -0.13
N ALA A 357 4.51 -15.05 0.24
CA ALA A 357 5.61 -14.77 -0.68
C ALA A 357 5.59 -15.70 -1.90
N VAL A 358 5.36 -17.01 -1.71
CA VAL A 358 5.22 -17.96 -2.82
C VAL A 358 4.06 -17.56 -3.73
N VAL A 359 2.90 -17.20 -3.17
CA VAL A 359 1.74 -16.77 -3.97
C VAL A 359 2.07 -15.52 -4.79
N LEU A 360 2.68 -14.50 -4.17
CA LEU A 360 3.03 -13.24 -4.82
C LEU A 360 4.06 -13.42 -5.96
N ILE A 361 5.04 -14.30 -5.77
CA ILE A 361 6.05 -14.61 -6.79
C ILE A 361 5.44 -15.41 -7.95
N VAL A 362 4.61 -16.42 -7.66
CA VAL A 362 4.08 -17.34 -8.69
C VAL A 362 2.93 -16.71 -9.47
N CYS A 363 2.05 -15.94 -8.83
CA CYS A 363 0.83 -15.43 -9.48
C CYS A 363 1.11 -14.56 -10.71
N ARG A 364 2.26 -13.88 -10.77
CA ARG A 364 2.60 -13.00 -11.89
C ARG A 364 3.00 -13.75 -13.17
N LEU A 365 3.40 -15.02 -13.08
CA LEU A 365 3.86 -15.80 -14.24
C LEU A 365 2.80 -15.91 -15.34
N GLY A 366 1.52 -16.07 -14.96
CA GLY A 366 0.43 -16.24 -15.93
C GLY A 366 0.08 -14.99 -16.75
N MET A 367 0.49 -13.80 -16.30
CA MET A 367 0.19 -12.52 -16.96
C MET A 367 1.40 -11.95 -17.72
N LEU A 368 2.56 -12.56 -17.54
CA LEU A 368 3.84 -12.03 -18.00
C LEU A 368 3.94 -11.84 -19.52
N PRO A 369 3.45 -12.76 -20.38
CA PRO A 369 3.51 -12.55 -21.84
C PRO A 369 2.73 -11.32 -22.29
N ALA A 370 1.57 -11.06 -21.67
CA ALA A 370 0.76 -9.89 -21.95
C ALA A 370 1.40 -8.60 -21.43
N GLU A 371 1.95 -8.60 -20.21
CA GLU A 371 2.54 -7.40 -19.60
C GLU A 371 3.91 -7.01 -20.19
N ALA A 372 4.73 -7.99 -20.59
CA ALA A 372 6.12 -7.74 -21.01
C ALA A 372 6.29 -7.62 -22.53
N ALA A 373 5.58 -8.42 -23.32
CA ALA A 373 5.81 -8.52 -24.77
C ALA A 373 4.82 -7.72 -25.62
N ALA A 374 3.63 -7.37 -25.11
CA ALA A 374 2.57 -6.76 -25.91
C ALA A 374 3.00 -5.46 -26.60
N ALA A 375 3.56 -4.51 -25.86
CA ALA A 375 3.99 -3.22 -26.42
C ALA A 375 5.10 -3.39 -27.47
N LEU A 376 6.07 -4.26 -27.21
CA LEU A 376 7.16 -4.55 -28.16
C LEU A 376 6.64 -5.21 -29.44
N LYS A 377 5.68 -6.13 -29.32
CA LYS A 377 5.06 -6.78 -30.49
C LYS A 377 4.20 -5.83 -31.31
N LEU A 378 3.54 -4.85 -30.68
CA LEU A 378 2.84 -3.80 -31.41
C LEU A 378 3.81 -2.87 -32.16
N LEU A 379 4.96 -2.52 -31.54
CA LEU A 379 6.03 -1.78 -32.21
C LEU A 379 6.59 -2.55 -33.43
N GLU A 380 6.85 -3.86 -33.28
CA GLU A 380 7.29 -4.72 -34.40
C GLU A 380 6.27 -4.76 -35.55
N LYS A 381 4.98 -4.63 -35.23
CA LYS A 381 3.88 -4.57 -36.22
C LYS A 381 3.73 -3.20 -36.89
N GLY A 382 4.56 -2.22 -36.52
CA GLY A 382 4.60 -0.89 -37.13
C GLY A 382 3.75 0.16 -36.42
N VAL A 383 3.17 -0.15 -35.25
CA VAL A 383 2.44 0.85 -34.46
C VAL A 383 3.42 1.94 -34.00
N SER A 384 3.06 3.20 -34.21
CA SER A 384 3.86 4.34 -33.78
C SER A 384 3.97 4.44 -32.25
N LYS A 385 5.09 4.98 -31.74
CA LYS A 385 5.28 5.18 -30.29
C LYS A 385 4.23 6.14 -29.72
N GLU A 386 3.82 7.10 -30.53
CA GLU A 386 2.81 8.11 -30.25
C GLU A 386 1.44 7.47 -30.07
N ALA A 387 1.06 6.51 -30.92
CA ALA A 387 -0.18 5.76 -30.78
C ALA A 387 -0.19 4.90 -29.50
N LEU A 388 0.94 4.26 -29.15
CA LEU A 388 1.05 3.51 -27.89
C LEU A 388 0.96 4.42 -26.66
N ALA A 389 1.61 5.59 -26.68
CA ALA A 389 1.52 6.57 -25.61
C ALA A 389 0.09 7.11 -25.41
N ALA A 390 -0.65 7.31 -26.50
CA ALA A 390 -2.05 7.72 -26.46
C ALA A 390 -2.96 6.67 -25.81
N LEU A 391 -2.69 5.37 -26.01
CA LEU A 391 -3.43 4.29 -25.34
C LEU A 391 -3.21 4.31 -23.83
N VAL A 392 -1.96 4.49 -23.38
CA VAL A 392 -1.61 4.56 -21.95
C VAL A 392 -2.25 5.78 -21.28
N LEU A 393 -2.37 6.90 -21.99
CA LEU A 393 -3.02 8.11 -21.45
C LEU A 393 -4.49 7.88 -21.07
N LEU A 394 -5.19 7.00 -21.79
CA LEU A 394 -6.58 6.63 -21.50
C LEU A 394 -6.72 5.84 -20.19
N GLU A 395 -5.65 5.16 -19.76
CA GLU A 395 -5.67 4.28 -18.59
C GLU A 395 -5.63 5.07 -17.28
N PHE A 396 -4.96 6.22 -17.24
CA PHE A 396 -4.74 6.99 -16.01
C PHE A 396 -6.03 7.39 -15.24
N PRO A 397 -7.08 7.96 -15.87
CA PRO A 397 -8.32 8.26 -15.15
C PRO A 397 -8.98 7.01 -14.58
N MET A 398 -8.86 5.88 -15.28
CA MET A 398 -9.43 4.60 -14.87
C MET A 398 -8.69 4.00 -13.68
N GLU A 399 -7.37 4.20 -13.57
CA GLU A 399 -6.60 3.84 -12.38
C GLU A 399 -7.09 4.58 -11.13
N MET A 400 -7.35 5.89 -11.27
CA MET A 400 -7.83 6.71 -10.15
C MET A 400 -9.19 6.22 -9.63
N VAL A 401 -10.11 5.92 -10.54
CA VAL A 401 -11.43 5.36 -10.20
C VAL A 401 -11.28 3.97 -9.58
N SER A 402 -10.43 3.12 -10.15
CA SER A 402 -10.18 1.77 -9.66
C SER A 402 -9.64 1.77 -8.22
N ALA A 403 -8.69 2.65 -7.92
CA ALA A 403 -8.12 2.77 -6.57
C ALA A 403 -9.18 3.10 -5.52
N MET A 404 -10.13 3.99 -5.84
CA MET A 404 -11.24 4.34 -4.95
C MET A 404 -12.22 3.18 -4.77
N VAL A 405 -12.57 2.48 -5.85
CA VAL A 405 -13.45 1.29 -5.79
C VAL A 405 -12.81 0.19 -4.95
N ALA A 406 -11.52 -0.08 -5.17
CA ALA A 406 -10.76 -1.08 -4.43
C ALA A 406 -10.65 -0.74 -2.95
N GLY A 407 -10.41 0.53 -2.59
CA GLY A 407 -10.40 0.98 -1.19
C GLY A 407 -11.73 0.74 -0.47
N ARG A 408 -12.85 1.09 -1.10
CA ARG A 408 -14.20 0.86 -0.55
C ARG A 408 -14.48 -0.62 -0.33
N TRP A 409 -14.09 -1.44 -1.30
CA TRP A 409 -14.34 -2.87 -1.24
C TRP A 409 -13.42 -3.56 -0.22
N ALA A 410 -12.15 -3.19 -0.16
CA ALA A 410 -11.23 -3.76 0.83
C ALA A 410 -11.66 -3.39 2.27
N ALA A 411 -12.21 -2.19 2.46
CA ALA A 411 -12.76 -1.73 3.74
C ALA A 411 -14.08 -2.43 4.16
N SER A 412 -14.73 -3.21 3.28
CA SER A 412 -16.00 -3.88 3.58
C SER A 412 -15.84 -5.22 4.33
N GLY A 413 -14.72 -5.43 5.03
CA GLY A 413 -14.46 -6.62 5.86
C GLY A 413 -13.86 -7.84 5.13
N ARG A 414 -13.61 -7.75 3.82
CA ARG A 414 -12.95 -8.82 3.03
C ARG A 414 -11.79 -8.27 2.19
N PRO A 415 -10.68 -7.85 2.82
CA PRO A 415 -9.62 -7.08 2.15
C PRO A 415 -8.94 -7.81 0.99
N PHE A 416 -8.84 -9.14 1.06
CA PHE A 416 -8.17 -9.94 0.02
C PHE A 416 -9.10 -10.45 -1.09
N HIS A 417 -10.43 -10.37 -0.91
CA HIS A 417 -11.38 -10.85 -1.91
C HIS A 417 -11.33 -10.09 -3.25
N PRO A 418 -11.23 -8.74 -3.26
CA PRO A 418 -11.07 -7.99 -4.52
C PRO A 418 -9.83 -8.44 -5.27
N TRP A 419 -8.72 -8.70 -4.57
CA TRP A 419 -7.50 -9.21 -5.17
C TRP A 419 -7.71 -10.57 -5.87
N LEU A 420 -8.40 -11.52 -5.21
CA LEU A 420 -8.69 -12.83 -5.78
C LEU A 420 -9.55 -12.76 -7.04
N LEU A 421 -10.59 -11.92 -7.04
CA LEU A 421 -11.43 -11.72 -8.21
C LEU A 421 -10.64 -11.03 -9.34
N GLY A 422 -9.92 -9.95 -9.00
CA GLY A 422 -9.07 -9.22 -9.92
C GLY A 422 -8.05 -10.13 -10.60
N TYR A 423 -7.43 -11.04 -9.85
CA TYR A 423 -6.47 -12.02 -10.36
C TYR A 423 -7.09 -12.96 -11.40
N LYS A 424 -8.28 -13.53 -11.10
CA LYS A 424 -8.98 -14.42 -12.05
C LYS A 424 -9.33 -13.69 -13.35
N VAL A 425 -9.84 -12.46 -13.24
CA VAL A 425 -10.17 -11.63 -14.41
C VAL A 425 -8.91 -11.27 -15.19
N ARG A 426 -7.82 -10.92 -14.50
CA ARG A 426 -6.52 -10.61 -15.10
C ARG A 426 -5.95 -11.76 -15.94
N LEU A 427 -6.11 -13.01 -15.52
CA LEU A 427 -5.65 -14.16 -16.33
C LEU A 427 -6.42 -14.25 -17.66
N VAL A 428 -7.73 -14.02 -17.64
CA VAL A 428 -8.56 -13.98 -18.85
C VAL A 428 -8.17 -12.79 -19.73
N LEU A 429 -8.04 -11.61 -19.13
CA LEU A 429 -7.63 -10.39 -19.85
C LEU A 429 -6.23 -10.51 -20.45
N ALA A 430 -5.29 -11.19 -19.78
CA ALA A 430 -3.96 -11.46 -20.31
C ALA A 430 -4.05 -12.33 -21.57
N ALA A 431 -4.82 -13.42 -21.54
CA ALA A 431 -5.04 -14.26 -22.72
C ALA A 431 -5.70 -13.49 -23.88
N LEU A 432 -6.72 -12.69 -23.59
CA LEU A 432 -7.39 -11.85 -24.58
C LEU A 432 -6.46 -10.77 -25.16
N SER A 433 -5.64 -10.13 -24.31
CA SER A 433 -4.67 -9.10 -24.75
C SER A 433 -3.59 -9.71 -25.63
N THR A 434 -3.06 -10.89 -25.27
CA THR A 434 -2.13 -11.62 -26.12
C THR A 434 -2.76 -12.00 -27.46
N ALA A 435 -4.02 -12.48 -27.46
CA ALA A 435 -4.74 -12.78 -28.71
C ALA A 435 -4.98 -11.53 -29.56
N ALA A 436 -5.38 -10.40 -28.96
CA ALA A 436 -5.59 -9.14 -29.65
C ALA A 436 -4.31 -8.61 -30.29
N VAL A 437 -3.19 -8.65 -29.58
CA VAL A 437 -1.87 -8.28 -30.11
C VAL A 437 -1.44 -9.23 -31.23
N TYR A 438 -1.68 -10.55 -31.08
CA TYR A 438 -1.37 -11.53 -32.11
C TYR A 438 -2.17 -11.31 -33.41
N LEU A 439 -3.46 -10.99 -33.29
CA LEU A 439 -4.36 -10.73 -34.42
C LEU A 439 -4.26 -9.31 -34.98
N PHE A 440 -3.49 -8.43 -34.34
CA PHE A 440 -3.35 -7.03 -34.76
C PHE A 440 -2.79 -6.93 -36.20
N PRO A 441 -3.38 -6.12 -37.09
CA PRO A 441 -2.93 -6.00 -38.48
C PRO A 441 -1.55 -5.35 -38.57
N SER A 442 -0.65 -5.95 -39.36
CA SER A 442 0.68 -5.38 -39.62
C SER A 442 0.58 -4.13 -40.49
N GLY A 443 1.40 -3.11 -40.19
CA GLY A 443 1.50 -1.88 -40.98
C GLY A 443 0.52 -0.77 -40.56
N ALA A 444 -0.32 -0.99 -39.55
CA ALA A 444 -1.17 0.05 -38.97
C ALA A 444 -0.34 0.96 -38.04
N GLN A 445 0.01 2.16 -38.50
CA GLN A 445 0.89 3.08 -37.80
C GLN A 445 0.14 4.04 -36.87
N SER A 446 -1.06 4.44 -37.29
CA SER A 446 -1.90 5.45 -36.64
C SER A 446 -3.24 4.86 -36.18
N LEU A 447 -3.89 5.50 -35.20
CA LEU A 447 -5.18 5.04 -34.66
C LEU A 447 -6.29 4.92 -35.72
N THR A 448 -6.16 5.63 -36.85
CA THR A 448 -7.13 5.61 -37.95
C THR A 448 -6.95 4.45 -38.92
N ASP A 449 -5.80 3.78 -38.94
CA ASP A 449 -5.50 2.73 -39.94
C ASP A 449 -6.25 1.43 -39.66
N ALA A 450 -6.44 1.11 -38.38
CA ALA A 450 -7.15 -0.09 -37.93
C ALA A 450 -8.01 0.21 -36.69
N PRO A 451 -9.06 1.03 -36.80
CA PRO A 451 -9.75 1.62 -35.65
C PRO A 451 -10.36 0.57 -34.72
N VAL A 452 -10.84 -0.55 -35.26
CA VAL A 452 -11.39 -1.66 -34.47
C VAL A 452 -10.30 -2.38 -33.66
N ALA A 453 -9.13 -2.61 -34.27
CA ALA A 453 -8.02 -3.26 -33.59
C ALA A 453 -7.44 -2.38 -32.49
N PHE A 454 -7.28 -1.07 -32.76
CA PHE A 454 -6.88 -0.09 -31.76
C PHE A 454 -7.91 0.03 -30.64
N ALA A 455 -9.21 0.08 -30.94
CA ALA A 455 -10.27 0.12 -29.93
C ALA A 455 -10.28 -1.14 -29.06
N ALA A 456 -10.07 -2.32 -29.65
CA ALA A 456 -9.98 -3.58 -28.91
C ALA A 456 -8.78 -3.60 -27.95
N VAL A 457 -7.60 -3.21 -28.43
CA VAL A 457 -6.39 -3.10 -27.60
C VAL A 457 -6.58 -2.05 -26.50
N ALA A 458 -7.19 -0.90 -26.81
CA ALA A 458 -7.50 0.15 -25.83
C ALA A 458 -8.45 -0.35 -24.74
N ALA A 459 -9.54 -1.01 -25.12
CA ALA A 459 -10.54 -1.54 -24.17
C ALA A 459 -9.94 -2.61 -23.26
N LEU A 460 -9.11 -3.50 -23.82
CA LEU A 460 -8.38 -4.52 -23.05
C LEU A 460 -7.32 -3.89 -22.15
N GLY A 461 -6.63 -2.85 -22.60
CA GLY A 461 -5.67 -2.06 -21.82
C GLY A 461 -6.34 -1.41 -20.61
N VAL A 462 -7.46 -0.70 -20.83
CA VAL A 462 -8.26 -0.09 -19.75
C VAL A 462 -8.77 -1.13 -18.75
N ALA A 463 -9.35 -2.25 -19.22
CA ALA A 463 -9.82 -3.31 -18.34
C ALA A 463 -8.66 -3.93 -17.54
N THR A 464 -7.50 -4.12 -18.20
CA THR A 464 -6.29 -4.63 -17.56
C THR A 464 -5.80 -3.66 -16.51
N SER A 465 -5.65 -2.38 -16.81
CA SER A 465 -5.23 -1.34 -15.88
C SER A 465 -6.19 -1.24 -14.69
N PHE A 466 -7.51 -1.25 -14.93
CA PHE A 466 -8.51 -1.29 -13.85
C PHE A 466 -8.28 -2.47 -12.91
N CYS A 467 -8.15 -3.70 -13.43
CA CYS A 467 -7.91 -4.88 -12.59
C CYS A 467 -6.53 -4.85 -11.90
N SER A 468 -5.51 -4.29 -12.56
CA SER A 468 -4.15 -4.13 -12.03
C SER A 468 -4.18 -3.28 -10.77
N THR A 469 -4.82 -2.10 -10.87
CA THR A 469 -4.92 -1.13 -9.80
C THR A 469 -5.81 -1.64 -8.67
N LEU A 470 -6.87 -2.37 -8.99
CA LEU A 470 -7.72 -3.03 -8.01
C LEU A 470 -6.94 -4.09 -7.21
N MET A 471 -6.16 -4.93 -7.89
CA MET A 471 -5.30 -5.91 -7.23
C MET A 471 -4.24 -5.23 -6.37
N PHE A 472 -3.52 -4.23 -6.90
CA PHE A 472 -2.48 -3.52 -6.17
C PHE A 472 -3.03 -2.86 -4.90
N THR A 473 -4.14 -2.13 -5.04
CA THR A 473 -4.77 -1.42 -3.91
C THR A 473 -5.29 -2.39 -2.85
N ALA A 474 -5.96 -3.48 -3.26
CA ALA A 474 -6.49 -4.48 -2.33
C ALA A 474 -5.37 -5.25 -1.60
N MET A 475 -4.29 -5.56 -2.32
CA MET A 475 -3.09 -6.18 -1.73
C MET A 475 -2.45 -5.25 -0.69
N GLY A 476 -2.24 -3.97 -1.01
CA GLY A 476 -1.71 -3.01 -0.06
C GLY A 476 -2.65 -2.80 1.14
N SER A 477 -3.97 -2.79 0.93
CA SER A 477 -4.94 -2.73 2.04
C SER A 477 -4.82 -3.94 2.96
N PHE A 478 -4.60 -5.13 2.41
CA PHE A 478 -4.35 -6.33 3.20
C PHE A 478 -3.04 -6.20 4.00
N TYR A 479 -1.97 -5.71 3.38
CA TYR A 479 -0.69 -5.48 4.06
C TYR A 479 -0.85 -4.51 5.24
N ASN A 480 -1.54 -3.39 5.03
CA ASN A 480 -1.78 -2.40 6.07
C ASN A 480 -2.56 -2.95 7.27
N ILE A 481 -3.46 -3.91 7.05
CA ILE A 481 -4.25 -4.54 8.13
C ILE A 481 -3.41 -5.53 8.94
N ILE A 482 -2.47 -6.26 8.30
CA ILE A 482 -1.67 -7.29 8.98
C ILE A 482 -0.35 -6.77 9.55
N SER A 483 0.09 -5.57 9.16
CA SER A 483 1.34 -4.98 9.61
C SER A 483 1.22 -4.38 11.00
N ASP A 484 2.20 -4.68 11.84
CA ASP A 484 2.32 -4.10 13.17
C ASP A 484 2.72 -2.62 13.08
N PRO A 485 1.95 -1.67 13.67
CA PRO A 485 2.29 -0.24 13.66
C PRO A 485 3.65 0.11 14.28
N SER A 486 4.16 -0.71 15.21
CA SER A 486 5.47 -0.51 15.83
C SER A 486 6.62 -0.64 14.82
N MET A 487 6.48 -1.49 13.80
CA MET A 487 7.44 -1.75 12.72
C MET A 487 6.80 -1.60 11.32
N GLY A 488 5.83 -0.70 11.22
CA GLY A 488 4.96 -0.57 10.06
C GLY A 488 5.70 -0.30 8.76
N GLY A 489 6.69 0.60 8.79
CA GLY A 489 7.45 0.98 7.59
C GLY A 489 8.26 -0.19 7.04
N ALA A 490 9.01 -0.89 7.89
CA ALA A 490 9.85 -2.01 7.50
C ALA A 490 9.03 -3.23 7.08
N TYR A 491 7.93 -3.52 7.77
CA TYR A 491 7.05 -4.63 7.41
C TYR A 491 6.36 -4.39 6.06
N LEU A 492 5.73 -3.23 5.86
CA LEU A 492 5.10 -2.90 4.56
C LEU A 492 6.11 -2.91 3.42
N THR A 493 7.32 -2.37 3.67
CA THR A 493 8.42 -2.42 2.70
C THR A 493 8.78 -3.85 2.32
N LEU A 494 8.91 -4.77 3.30
CA LEU A 494 9.21 -6.17 3.04
C LEU A 494 8.17 -6.82 2.12
N LEU A 495 6.89 -6.65 2.43
CA LEU A 495 5.79 -7.23 1.65
C LEU A 495 5.75 -6.66 0.22
N ASN A 496 5.97 -5.34 0.08
CA ASN A 496 6.07 -4.68 -1.21
C ASN A 496 7.30 -5.16 -2.01
N THR A 497 8.46 -5.35 -1.37
CA THR A 497 9.66 -5.90 -2.00
C THR A 497 9.41 -7.32 -2.52
N ILE A 498 8.79 -8.19 -1.71
CA ILE A 498 8.44 -9.56 -2.13
C ILE A 498 7.49 -9.52 -3.34
N ALA A 499 6.49 -8.65 -3.32
CA ALA A 499 5.56 -8.50 -4.45
C ALA A 499 6.26 -8.00 -5.73
N ASN A 500 7.17 -7.04 -5.61
CA ASN A 500 7.94 -6.48 -6.72
C ASN A 500 8.92 -7.49 -7.33
N ILE A 501 9.56 -8.34 -6.50
CA ILE A 501 10.42 -9.44 -6.97
C ILE A 501 9.63 -10.39 -7.88
N GLY A 502 8.38 -10.67 -7.54
CA GLY A 502 7.46 -11.47 -8.37
C GLY A 502 7.21 -10.87 -9.76
N ILE A 503 7.43 -9.57 -9.96
CA ILE A 503 7.30 -8.90 -11.27
C ILE A 503 8.65 -8.87 -12.00
N THR A 504 9.72 -8.52 -11.30
CA THR A 504 11.03 -8.26 -11.91
C THR A 504 11.75 -9.54 -12.32
N VAL A 505 11.76 -10.57 -11.46
CA VAL A 505 12.50 -11.82 -11.74
C VAL A 505 11.97 -12.54 -12.98
N PRO A 506 10.64 -12.71 -13.16
CA PRO A 506 10.15 -13.39 -14.36
C PRO A 506 10.43 -12.64 -15.66
N LYS A 507 10.44 -11.29 -15.66
CA LYS A 507 10.74 -10.50 -16.87
C LYS A 507 12.12 -10.81 -17.45
N PHE A 508 13.11 -11.09 -16.59
CA PHE A 508 14.44 -11.48 -17.05
C PHE A 508 14.40 -12.71 -17.96
N PHE A 509 13.63 -13.75 -17.62
CA PHE A 509 13.52 -14.98 -18.40
C PHE A 509 12.72 -14.84 -19.71
N VAL A 510 11.94 -13.76 -19.88
CA VAL A 510 11.20 -13.49 -21.12
C VAL A 510 12.06 -12.74 -22.14
N PHE A 511 13.02 -11.95 -21.65
CA PHE A 511 13.90 -11.13 -22.49
C PHE A 511 15.31 -11.72 -22.68
N ALA A 512 15.68 -12.73 -21.89
CA ALA A 512 16.86 -13.57 -22.10
C ALA A 512 16.54 -14.69 -23.09
#